data_AF-A0A7Y8DCE9-F1
#
_entry.id   AF-A0A7Y8DCE9-F1
#
_cell.length_a   1.000
_cell.length_b   1.000
_cell.length_c   1.000
_cell.angle_alpha   90.00
_cell.angle_beta   90.00
_cell.angle_gamma   90.00
#
_symmetry.space_group_name_H-M   'P 1'
#
loop_
_entity.id
_entity.type
_entity.pdbx_description
1 polymer ?
#
loop_
_entity_poly.entity_id
_entity_poly.type
_entity_poly.pdbx_seq_one_letter_code
_entity_poly.pdbx_strand_id
1 'polypeptide(L)'
;MNSVQRLRPMLMVLLMTVAWATMVRAEDGVALTAIDQLPDGVEVRGKQVGAYTWSDKQGKNLLVLAEQVSERDDDGTQSAFVYAAQYLIDGDRLKRLWMLYDDVQHCQFDAGAHFNRDATQVTDLLGDGISQVTVGYGRTCTSDVSPNDFKLIMHIGKSQKYRLRGIDRYGASWWDEDAGALQGMPLPKDCSVAAQQALVSQFKEQGTELPLPGCYGDEEDFAKAPKPYLDFMRQHWFALMQKQDTDWSQQQTPAPAEDDQE
;
A
#
# COMPACT_ATOMS: atom_id res chain seq x y z
N MET A 1 90.13 2.86 -10.82
CA MET A 1 89.22 2.03 -11.63
C MET A 1 87.84 2.04 -10.97
N ASN A 2 86.91 2.72 -11.65
CA ASN A 2 85.45 2.62 -11.66
C ASN A 2 84.66 2.53 -10.34
N SER A 3 83.97 3.63 -10.00
CA SER A 3 82.68 3.55 -9.30
C SER A 3 81.65 4.42 -10.01
N VAL A 4 80.49 3.80 -10.23
CA VAL A 4 79.44 4.14 -11.19
C VAL A 4 78.39 5.04 -10.52
N GLN A 5 78.13 6.23 -11.06
CA GLN A 5 76.96 7.03 -10.71
C GLN A 5 75.74 6.53 -11.48
N ARG A 6 74.77 5.93 -10.78
CA ARG A 6 73.46 5.55 -11.34
C ARG A 6 72.49 6.74 -11.27
N LEU A 7 72.00 7.17 -12.43
CA LEU A 7 70.81 8.02 -12.56
C LEU A 7 69.57 7.25 -12.07
N ARG A 8 68.74 7.91 -11.24
CA ARG A 8 67.37 7.47 -10.93
C ARG A 8 66.40 8.11 -11.92
N PRO A 9 65.49 7.36 -12.56
CA PRO A 9 64.36 7.95 -13.28
C PRO A 9 63.23 8.28 -12.30
N MET A 10 62.70 9.50 -12.42
CA MET A 10 61.54 9.99 -11.67
C MET A 10 60.27 9.53 -12.41
N LEU A 11 59.49 8.63 -11.80
CA LEU A 11 58.21 8.16 -12.33
C LEU A 11 57.14 9.20 -12.00
N MET A 12 56.64 9.92 -13.00
CA MET A 12 55.48 10.80 -12.88
C MET A 12 54.21 9.93 -13.02
N VAL A 13 53.47 9.75 -11.93
CA VAL A 13 52.16 9.05 -11.95
C VAL A 13 51.06 10.10 -12.13
N LEU A 14 50.38 10.02 -13.27
CA LEU A 14 49.20 10.82 -13.60
C LEU A 14 47.96 10.20 -12.93
N LEU A 15 47.40 10.85 -11.92
CA LEU A 15 46.16 10.43 -11.25
C LEU A 15 44.94 10.84 -12.10
N MET A 16 44.32 9.87 -12.78
CA MET A 16 42.96 10.01 -13.31
C MET A 16 41.95 9.88 -12.16
N THR A 17 41.26 10.97 -11.82
CA THR A 17 40.12 10.93 -10.91
C THR A 17 38.87 10.49 -11.67
N VAL A 18 38.44 9.25 -11.47
CA VAL A 18 37.11 8.78 -11.87
C VAL A 18 36.12 9.32 -10.84
N ALA A 19 35.26 10.27 -11.23
CA ALA A 19 34.16 10.71 -10.39
C ALA A 19 33.07 9.63 -10.42
N TRP A 20 32.95 8.88 -9.32
CA TRP A 20 31.86 7.94 -9.12
C TRP A 20 30.61 8.75 -8.78
N ALA A 21 29.71 8.92 -9.74
CA ALA A 21 28.36 9.39 -9.45
C ALA A 21 27.66 8.27 -8.68
N THR A 22 27.67 8.34 -7.35
CA THR A 22 26.82 7.49 -6.53
C THR A 22 25.37 7.91 -6.78
N MET A 23 24.66 7.17 -7.62
CA MET A 23 23.20 7.16 -7.58
C MET A 23 22.82 6.63 -6.20
N VAL A 24 22.50 7.54 -5.28
CA VAL A 24 21.79 7.18 -4.05
C VAL A 24 20.40 6.73 -4.52
N ARG A 25 20.15 5.42 -4.47
CA ARG A 25 18.78 4.91 -4.49
C ARG A 25 18.18 5.35 -3.16
N ALA A 26 17.24 6.30 -3.17
CA ALA A 26 16.43 6.58 -2.00
C ALA A 26 15.50 5.38 -1.78
N GLU A 27 16.02 4.32 -1.18
CA GLU A 27 15.29 3.09 -0.83
C GLU A 27 15.09 2.92 0.68
N ASP A 28 15.36 3.96 1.47
CA ASP A 28 15.15 3.88 2.91
C ASP A 28 13.73 4.33 3.25
N GLY A 29 12.83 3.36 3.47
CA GLY A 29 11.54 3.62 4.09
C GLY A 29 11.73 4.39 5.40
N VAL A 30 10.87 5.37 5.66
CA VAL A 30 10.92 6.15 6.90
C VAL A 30 10.40 5.27 8.03
N ALA A 31 11.26 5.01 9.02
CA ALA A 31 10.87 4.21 10.17
C ALA A 31 9.73 4.88 10.94
N LEU A 32 8.63 4.14 11.11
CA LEU A 32 7.46 4.56 11.86
C LEU A 32 7.56 4.10 13.31
N THR A 33 7.23 4.98 14.24
CA THR A 33 6.99 4.62 15.64
C THR A 33 5.49 4.56 15.88
N ALA A 34 4.96 3.39 16.22
CA ALA A 34 3.57 3.26 16.65
C ALA A 34 3.38 3.92 18.03
N ILE A 35 2.25 4.59 18.21
CA ILE A 35 1.87 5.17 19.50
C ILE A 35 0.43 4.79 19.84
N ASP A 36 0.17 4.54 21.12
CA ASP A 36 -1.18 4.20 21.59
C ASP A 36 -1.93 5.44 22.11
N GLN A 37 -1.20 6.39 22.70
CA GLN A 37 -1.75 7.62 23.25
C GLN A 37 -1.56 8.78 22.28
N LEU A 38 -2.68 9.40 21.89
CA LEU A 38 -2.67 10.56 21.02
C LEU A 38 -2.42 11.84 21.83
N PRO A 39 -1.65 12.81 21.29
CA PRO A 39 -1.56 14.14 21.86
C PRO A 39 -2.92 14.84 21.97
N ASP A 40 -3.07 15.70 22.98
CA ASP A 40 -4.27 16.52 23.16
C ASP A 40 -4.57 17.38 21.92
N GLY A 41 -5.84 17.43 21.51
CA GLY A 41 -6.30 18.22 20.37
C GLY A 41 -6.22 17.50 19.01
N VAL A 42 -5.77 16.25 18.96
CA VAL A 42 -5.90 15.39 17.77
C VAL A 42 -7.36 14.97 17.59
N GLU A 43 -7.92 15.25 16.41
CA GLU A 43 -9.26 14.77 16.05
C GLU A 43 -9.19 13.32 15.57
N VAL A 44 -10.06 12.48 16.12
CA VAL A 44 -10.28 11.09 15.70
C VAL A 44 -11.77 10.88 15.50
N ARG A 45 -12.16 10.35 14.35
CA ARG A 45 -13.56 9.97 14.07
C ARG A 45 -13.63 8.45 13.96
N GLY A 46 -14.46 7.84 14.79
CA GLY A 46 -14.55 6.38 14.91
C GLY A 46 -13.52 5.81 15.89
N LYS A 47 -13.34 4.49 15.83
CA LYS A 47 -12.38 3.74 16.64
C LYS A 47 -10.97 3.87 16.05
N GLN A 48 -10.00 4.31 16.84
CA GLN A 48 -8.59 4.31 16.43
C GLN A 48 -8.11 2.88 16.16
N VAL A 49 -7.53 2.67 14.97
CA VAL A 49 -6.95 1.38 14.54
C VAL A 49 -5.43 1.47 14.31
N GLY A 50 -4.89 2.69 14.26
CA GLY A 50 -3.45 2.91 14.19
C GLY A 50 -3.08 4.37 14.39
N ALA A 51 -1.93 4.60 15.02
CA ALA A 51 -1.31 5.91 15.07
C ALA A 51 0.21 5.77 15.00
N TYR A 52 0.83 6.62 14.18
CA TYR A 52 2.24 6.51 13.83
C TYR A 52 2.89 7.88 13.83
N THR A 53 4.10 7.97 14.40
CA THR A 53 4.91 9.19 14.37
C THR A 53 6.26 8.94 13.69
N TRP A 54 6.75 9.96 13.00
CA TRP A 54 8.08 10.02 12.40
C TRP A 54 8.51 11.49 12.35
N SER A 55 9.78 11.72 12.02
CA SER A 55 10.28 13.07 11.76
C SER A 55 10.73 13.16 10.31
N ASP A 56 10.42 14.28 9.67
CA ASP A 56 10.95 14.65 8.36
C ASP A 56 11.43 16.12 8.40
N LYS A 57 11.83 16.67 7.25
CA LYS A 57 12.30 18.06 7.16
C LYS A 57 11.25 19.10 7.55
N GLN A 58 9.95 18.74 7.56
CA GLN A 58 8.86 19.61 7.97
C GLN A 58 8.61 19.58 9.48
N GLY A 59 9.18 18.61 10.20
CA GLY A 59 9.10 18.47 11.64
C GLY A 59 8.64 17.09 12.08
N LYS A 60 8.11 17.00 13.30
CA LYS A 60 7.53 15.76 13.84
C LYS A 60 6.12 15.58 13.26
N ASN A 61 5.89 14.45 12.64
CA ASN A 61 4.62 14.08 12.02
C ASN A 61 3.86 13.09 12.91
N LEU A 62 2.54 13.08 12.76
CA LEU A 62 1.62 12.11 13.34
C LEU A 62 0.58 11.73 12.28
N LEU A 63 0.47 10.45 11.96
CA LEU A 63 -0.63 9.87 11.20
C LEU A 63 -1.58 9.16 12.18
N VAL A 64 -2.87 9.39 12.03
CA VAL A 64 -3.91 8.67 12.77
C VAL A 64 -4.87 8.02 11.78
N LEU A 65 -5.21 6.76 12.04
CA LEU A 65 -6.15 5.94 11.29
C LEU A 65 -7.28 5.52 12.23
N ALA A 66 -8.51 5.67 11.77
CA ALA A 66 -9.70 5.28 12.52
C ALA A 66 -10.78 4.73 11.59
N GLU A 67 -11.60 3.84 12.12
CA GLU A 67 -12.63 3.11 11.41
C GLU A 67 -13.92 3.10 12.22
N GLN A 68 -15.05 3.00 11.56
CA GLN A 68 -16.33 2.79 12.21
C GLN A 68 -17.24 1.99 11.30
N VAL A 69 -17.98 1.07 11.91
CA VAL A 69 -19.18 0.49 11.32
C VAL A 69 -20.34 0.88 12.24
N SER A 70 -21.43 1.37 11.68
CA SER A 70 -22.62 1.73 12.44
C SER A 70 -23.32 0.48 12.96
N GLU A 71 -24.16 0.64 13.97
CA GLU A 71 -25.22 -0.34 14.18
C GLU A 71 -26.19 -0.31 12.99
N ARG A 72 -27.01 -1.35 12.88
CA ARG A 72 -28.01 -1.44 11.82
C ARG A 72 -29.17 -0.50 12.16
N ASP A 73 -29.54 0.36 11.22
CA ASP A 73 -30.65 1.30 11.34
C ASP A 73 -32.01 0.57 11.30
N ASP A 74 -33.09 1.27 11.67
CA ASP A 74 -34.46 0.70 11.72
C ASP A 74 -34.95 0.16 10.37
N ASP A 75 -34.42 0.67 9.26
CA ASP A 75 -34.71 0.21 7.90
C ASP A 75 -33.88 -1.02 7.48
N GLY A 76 -33.06 -1.54 8.39
CA GLY A 76 -32.21 -2.69 8.18
C GLY A 76 -30.89 -2.39 7.48
N THR A 77 -30.57 -1.12 7.21
CA THR A 77 -29.31 -0.72 6.58
C THR A 77 -28.18 -0.47 7.58
N GLN A 78 -26.95 -0.52 7.10
CA GLN A 78 -25.75 -0.23 7.86
C GLN A 78 -24.81 0.69 7.06
N SER A 79 -24.00 1.48 7.75
CA SER A 79 -22.97 2.32 7.14
C SER A 79 -21.60 2.03 7.76
N ALA A 80 -20.54 2.29 7.01
CA ALA A 80 -19.17 2.13 7.48
C ALA A 80 -18.29 3.25 6.92
N PHE A 81 -17.29 3.70 7.68
CA PHE A 81 -16.34 4.70 7.20
C PHE A 81 -14.92 4.47 7.70
N VAL A 82 -13.97 4.97 6.91
CA VAL A 82 -12.59 5.18 7.31
C VAL A 82 -12.29 6.67 7.47
N TYR A 83 -11.45 6.99 8.44
CA TYR A 83 -10.92 8.32 8.69
C TYR A 83 -9.40 8.25 8.86
N ALA A 84 -8.66 9.06 8.12
CA ALA A 84 -7.24 9.27 8.38
C ALA A 84 -6.89 10.76 8.42
N ALA A 85 -5.91 11.12 9.23
CA ALA A 85 -5.39 12.47 9.25
C ALA A 85 -3.90 12.50 9.58
N GLN A 86 -3.16 13.38 8.90
CA GLN A 86 -1.78 13.69 9.24
C GLN A 86 -1.71 15.06 9.91
N TYR A 87 -0.91 15.13 10.97
CA TYR A 87 -0.61 16.34 11.73
C TYR A 87 0.90 16.58 11.75
N LEU A 88 1.30 17.84 11.77
CA LEU A 88 2.60 18.27 12.27
C LEU A 88 2.47 18.66 13.75
N ILE A 89 3.42 18.20 14.54
CA ILE A 89 3.59 18.51 15.96
C ILE A 89 4.74 19.51 16.10
N ASP A 90 4.44 20.71 16.59
CA ASP A 90 5.41 21.77 16.91
C ASP A 90 5.22 22.21 18.36
N GLY A 91 5.97 21.61 19.28
CA GLY A 91 5.74 21.75 20.73
C GLY A 91 4.32 21.31 21.09
N ASP A 92 3.55 22.21 21.70
CA ASP A 92 2.15 21.98 22.08
C ASP A 92 1.15 22.30 20.95
N ARG A 93 1.63 22.69 19.77
CA ARG A 93 0.77 23.05 18.63
C ARG A 93 0.64 21.89 17.64
N LEU A 94 -0.60 21.50 17.38
CA LEU A 94 -0.97 20.56 16.33
C LEU A 94 -1.46 21.30 15.10
N LYS A 95 -0.91 20.93 13.94
CA LYS A 95 -1.34 21.47 12.64
C LYS A 95 -1.71 20.33 11.71
N ARG A 96 -3.00 20.15 11.45
CA ARG A 96 -3.48 19.19 10.45
C ARG A 96 -2.97 19.57 9.07
N LEU A 97 -2.30 18.64 8.40
CA LEU A 97 -1.86 18.78 7.02
C LEU A 97 -2.97 18.39 6.05
N TRP A 98 -3.58 17.24 6.27
CA TRP A 98 -4.68 16.73 5.48
C TRP A 98 -5.57 15.81 6.34
N MET A 99 -6.77 15.58 5.83
CA MET A 99 -7.64 14.51 6.29
C MET A 99 -8.19 13.75 5.09
N LEU A 100 -8.52 12.49 5.33
CA LEU A 100 -9.16 11.56 4.43
C LEU A 100 -10.38 11.01 5.16
N TYR A 101 -11.50 11.01 4.47
CA TYR A 101 -12.73 10.36 4.89
C TYR A 101 -13.31 9.68 3.67
N ASP A 102 -13.73 8.43 3.81
CA ASP A 102 -14.42 7.68 2.78
C ASP A 102 -15.36 6.66 3.42
N ASP A 103 -16.50 6.41 2.79
CA ASP A 103 -17.58 5.66 3.41
C ASP A 103 -18.43 4.83 2.46
N VAL A 104 -19.10 3.85 3.07
CA VAL A 104 -20.21 3.10 2.52
C VAL A 104 -21.43 3.55 3.33
N GLN A 105 -22.45 4.07 2.64
CA GLN A 105 -23.67 4.54 3.27
C GLN A 105 -24.84 3.67 2.88
N HIS A 106 -25.75 3.43 3.82
CA HIS A 106 -27.08 2.86 3.56
C HIS A 106 -27.02 1.48 2.87
N CYS A 107 -26.06 0.65 3.28
CA CYS A 107 -25.89 -0.70 2.77
C CYS A 107 -26.98 -1.62 3.33
N GLN A 108 -27.69 -2.35 2.47
CA GLN A 108 -28.71 -3.33 2.89
C GLN A 108 -28.12 -4.67 3.35
N PHE A 109 -26.82 -4.86 3.13
CA PHE A 109 -26.06 -6.06 3.47
C PHE A 109 -25.01 -5.76 4.54
N ASP A 110 -23.84 -6.37 4.46
CA ASP A 110 -22.76 -6.14 5.42
C ASP A 110 -21.88 -4.99 4.93
N ALA A 111 -21.95 -3.86 5.64
CA ALA A 111 -21.13 -2.69 5.35
C ALA A 111 -19.75 -2.86 5.98
N GLY A 112 -18.69 -2.59 5.20
CA GLY A 112 -17.32 -2.59 5.70
C GLY A 112 -16.50 -1.45 5.13
N ALA A 113 -15.60 -0.90 5.94
CA ALA A 113 -14.62 0.09 5.54
C ALA A 113 -13.40 -0.03 6.48
N HIS A 114 -12.29 -0.58 5.97
CA HIS A 114 -11.17 -0.99 6.81
C HIS A 114 -9.82 -0.63 6.19
N PHE A 115 -8.92 -0.05 6.99
CA PHE A 115 -7.53 0.16 6.61
C PHE A 115 -6.79 -1.18 6.53
N ASN A 116 -6.06 -1.35 5.44
CA ASN A 116 -4.99 -2.33 5.39
C ASN A 116 -3.75 -1.71 6.05
N ARG A 117 -3.43 -2.16 7.28
CA ARG A 117 -2.28 -1.63 8.02
C ARG A 117 -0.95 -1.89 7.33
N ASP A 118 -0.81 -3.01 6.60
CA ASP A 118 0.38 -3.32 5.80
C ASP A 118 0.53 -2.37 4.61
N ALA A 119 -0.57 -1.74 4.17
CA ALA A 119 -0.55 -0.71 3.14
C ALA A 119 -0.02 0.64 3.66
N THR A 120 0.09 0.82 4.98
CA THR A 120 0.55 2.09 5.56
C THR A 120 2.07 2.19 5.49
N GLN A 121 2.58 3.09 4.66
CA GLN A 121 4.02 3.34 4.53
C GLN A 121 4.33 4.83 4.46
N VAL A 122 5.50 5.20 4.98
CA VAL A 122 6.05 6.54 4.84
C VAL A 122 7.42 6.43 4.18
N THR A 123 7.65 7.22 3.15
CA THR A 123 8.85 7.16 2.30
C THR A 123 9.37 8.56 1.99
N ASP A 124 10.62 8.66 1.55
CA ASP A 124 11.21 9.87 0.95
C ASP A 124 11.73 9.50 -0.45
N LEU A 125 10.80 9.28 -1.38
CA LEU A 125 11.06 8.76 -2.73
C LEU A 125 11.87 9.71 -3.60
N LEU A 126 11.96 10.99 -3.23
CA LEU A 126 12.75 11.99 -3.94
C LEU A 126 14.07 12.34 -3.22
N GLY A 127 14.26 11.90 -1.97
CA GLY A 127 15.44 12.22 -1.17
C GLY A 127 15.55 13.71 -0.81
N ASP A 128 14.42 14.43 -0.76
CA ASP A 128 14.39 15.86 -0.47
C ASP A 128 14.08 16.17 1.02
N GLY A 129 13.89 15.12 1.81
CA GLY A 129 13.53 15.15 3.21
C GLY A 129 12.04 15.39 3.45
N ILE A 130 11.20 15.44 2.42
CA ILE A 130 9.75 15.60 2.52
C ILE A 130 9.09 14.24 2.34
N SER A 131 8.42 13.78 3.39
CA SER A 131 7.83 12.44 3.38
C SER A 131 6.57 12.33 2.49
N GLN A 132 6.44 11.19 1.80
CA GLN A 132 5.23 10.69 1.16
C GLN A 132 4.54 9.73 2.13
N VAL A 133 3.27 9.97 2.45
CA VAL A 133 2.48 9.10 3.34
C VAL A 133 1.48 8.33 2.51
N THR A 134 1.61 7.00 2.49
CA THR A 134 0.69 6.12 1.77
C THR A 134 -0.17 5.35 2.77
N VAL A 135 -1.48 5.35 2.53
CA VAL A 135 -2.46 4.55 3.29
C VAL A 135 -3.32 3.76 2.31
N GLY A 136 -3.71 2.53 2.67
CA GLY A 136 -4.60 1.70 1.86
C GLY A 136 -5.79 1.23 2.66
N TYR A 137 -6.96 1.12 2.03
CA TYR A 137 -8.18 0.64 2.68
C TYR A 137 -9.13 -0.03 1.69
N GLY A 138 -9.88 -1.00 2.20
CA GLY A 138 -10.96 -1.69 1.52
C GLY A 138 -12.33 -1.15 1.92
N ARG A 139 -13.31 -1.30 1.04
CA ARG A 139 -14.74 -0.96 1.27
C ARG A 139 -15.62 -2.05 0.69
N THR A 140 -16.72 -2.36 1.38
CA THR A 140 -17.67 -3.36 0.92
C THR A 140 -19.10 -3.07 1.35
N CYS A 141 -20.03 -3.58 0.53
CA CYS A 141 -21.46 -3.67 0.80
C CYS A 141 -21.96 -4.94 0.09
N THR A 142 -21.66 -6.11 0.66
CA THR A 142 -21.91 -7.41 0.02
C THR A 142 -22.64 -8.35 0.96
N SER A 143 -23.31 -9.35 0.39
CA SER A 143 -23.97 -10.44 1.13
C SER A 143 -23.21 -11.76 1.03
N ASP A 144 -22.07 -11.74 0.35
CA ASP A 144 -21.24 -12.88 0.01
C ASP A 144 -19.75 -12.55 0.23
N VAL A 145 -18.94 -13.60 0.18
CA VAL A 145 -17.48 -13.49 0.23
C VAL A 145 -16.99 -13.19 -1.18
N SER A 146 -16.75 -11.92 -1.47
CA SER A 146 -16.27 -11.45 -2.76
C SER A 146 -15.17 -10.40 -2.59
N PRO A 147 -14.37 -10.15 -3.63
CA PRO A 147 -13.41 -9.05 -3.64
C PRO A 147 -14.07 -7.69 -3.32
N ASN A 148 -13.33 -6.84 -2.63
CA ASN A 148 -13.79 -5.53 -2.16
C ASN A 148 -13.22 -4.40 -3.02
N ASP A 149 -13.89 -3.25 -3.01
CA ASP A 149 -13.27 -2.01 -3.49
C ASP A 149 -12.01 -1.72 -2.66
N PHE A 150 -10.89 -1.43 -3.31
CA PHE A 150 -9.63 -1.09 -2.66
C PHE A 150 -9.03 0.19 -3.19
N LYS A 151 -8.50 1.00 -2.28
CA LYS A 151 -7.87 2.28 -2.60
C LYS A 151 -6.54 2.37 -1.91
N LEU A 152 -5.51 2.72 -2.67
CA LEU A 152 -4.18 3.05 -2.16
C LEU A 152 -3.93 4.53 -2.43
N ILE A 153 -3.69 5.32 -1.37
CA ILE A 153 -3.66 6.78 -1.43
C ILE A 153 -2.36 7.29 -0.86
N MET A 154 -1.60 8.02 -1.68
CA MET A 154 -0.39 8.73 -1.28
C MET A 154 -0.69 10.21 -1.09
N HIS A 155 -0.25 10.77 0.03
CA HIS A 155 -0.30 12.19 0.37
C HIS A 155 1.11 12.77 0.52
N ILE A 156 1.32 13.98 0.00
CA ILE A 156 2.54 14.77 0.22
C ILE A 156 2.17 16.19 0.63
N GLY A 157 2.67 16.61 1.80
CA GLY A 157 2.33 17.90 2.37
C GLY A 157 0.82 18.10 2.47
N LYS A 158 0.32 19.30 2.17
CA LYS A 158 -1.11 19.62 2.34
C LYS A 158 -2.00 19.32 1.15
N SER A 159 -1.45 19.34 -0.07
CA SER A 159 -2.27 19.47 -1.30
C SER A 159 -2.02 18.38 -2.33
N GLN A 160 -0.88 17.69 -2.28
CA GLN A 160 -0.58 16.66 -3.26
C GLN A 160 -1.17 15.34 -2.79
N LYS A 161 -1.94 14.72 -3.67
CA LYS A 161 -2.63 13.46 -3.44
C LYS A 161 -2.65 12.64 -4.72
N TYR A 162 -2.24 11.39 -4.63
CA TYR A 162 -2.22 10.43 -5.73
C TYR A 162 -2.89 9.12 -5.30
N ARG A 163 -3.65 8.49 -6.20
CA ARG A 163 -4.46 7.32 -5.83
C ARG A 163 -4.42 6.25 -6.91
N LEU A 164 -4.36 5.00 -6.47
CA LEU A 164 -4.78 3.83 -7.25
C LEU A 164 -6.09 3.34 -6.67
N ARG A 165 -7.04 2.97 -7.53
CA ARG A 165 -8.39 2.50 -7.17
C ARG A 165 -8.68 1.24 -7.95
N GLY A 166 -9.19 0.23 -7.29
CA GLY A 166 -9.30 -1.10 -7.86
C GLY A 166 -10.09 -2.04 -6.99
N ILE A 167 -9.89 -3.32 -7.26
CA ILE A 167 -10.51 -4.41 -6.53
C ILE A 167 -9.41 -5.19 -5.80
N ASP A 168 -9.62 -5.49 -4.53
CA ASP A 168 -8.67 -6.30 -3.76
C ASP A 168 -8.71 -7.78 -4.19
N ARG A 169 -8.02 -8.63 -3.44
CA ARG A 169 -7.91 -10.06 -3.69
C ARG A 169 -8.66 -10.91 -2.67
N TYR A 170 -9.48 -10.29 -1.81
CA TYR A 170 -10.31 -11.00 -0.85
C TYR A 170 -11.33 -11.88 -1.58
N GLY A 171 -11.58 -13.10 -1.12
CA GLY A 171 -12.60 -13.96 -1.72
C GLY A 171 -12.36 -14.37 -3.18
N ALA A 172 -11.16 -14.13 -3.72
CA ALA A 172 -10.91 -14.27 -5.14
C ALA A 172 -10.51 -15.70 -5.58
N SER A 173 -10.27 -16.58 -4.60
CA SER A 173 -10.11 -18.02 -4.79
C SER A 173 -10.91 -18.79 -3.75
N TRP A 174 -11.28 -20.04 -4.05
CA TRP A 174 -12.02 -20.92 -3.14
C TRP A 174 -11.56 -22.37 -3.32
N TRP A 175 -11.69 -23.19 -2.28
CA TRP A 175 -11.41 -24.61 -2.37
C TRP A 175 -12.56 -25.34 -3.06
N ASP A 176 -12.27 -26.08 -4.12
CA ASP A 176 -13.20 -26.98 -4.78
C ASP A 176 -12.91 -28.41 -4.30
N GLU A 177 -13.84 -28.97 -3.53
CA GLU A 177 -13.73 -30.31 -2.96
C GLU A 177 -13.70 -31.41 -4.02
N ASP A 178 -14.48 -31.26 -5.10
CA ASP A 178 -14.57 -32.25 -6.18
C ASP A 178 -13.28 -32.25 -7.01
N ALA A 179 -12.71 -31.07 -7.25
CA ALA A 179 -11.44 -30.93 -7.95
C ALA A 179 -10.22 -31.22 -7.05
N GLY A 180 -10.39 -31.18 -5.73
CA GLY A 180 -9.30 -31.28 -4.76
C GLY A 180 -8.26 -30.16 -4.91
N ALA A 181 -8.69 -28.95 -5.30
CA ALA A 181 -7.80 -27.84 -5.64
C ALA A 181 -8.47 -26.48 -5.41
N LEU A 182 -7.65 -25.44 -5.22
CA LEU A 182 -8.12 -24.06 -5.27
C LEU A 182 -8.55 -23.68 -6.70
N GLN A 183 -9.71 -23.06 -6.79
CA GLN A 183 -10.27 -22.46 -8.00
C GLN A 183 -10.28 -20.94 -7.88
N GLY A 184 -10.39 -20.28 -9.04
CA GLY A 184 -10.38 -18.82 -9.17
C GLY A 184 -9.34 -18.36 -10.18
N MET A 185 -9.58 -17.20 -10.79
CA MET A 185 -8.58 -16.59 -11.68
C MET A 185 -7.32 -16.26 -10.87
N PRO A 186 -6.11 -16.55 -11.39
CA PRO A 186 -4.87 -16.19 -10.73
C PRO A 186 -4.70 -14.67 -10.71
N LEU A 187 -3.90 -14.15 -9.77
CA LEU A 187 -3.55 -12.74 -9.75
C LEU A 187 -2.87 -12.32 -11.08
N PRO A 188 -3.35 -11.27 -11.78
CA PRO A 188 -2.72 -10.78 -12.99
C PRO A 188 -1.27 -10.32 -12.73
N LYS A 189 -0.39 -10.49 -13.74
CA LYS A 189 1.02 -10.09 -13.64
C LYS A 189 1.21 -8.58 -13.51
N ASP A 190 0.32 -7.82 -14.14
CA ASP A 190 0.23 -6.37 -14.07
C ASP A 190 -1.22 -5.92 -14.28
N CYS A 191 -1.52 -4.66 -13.96
CA CYS A 191 -2.86 -4.10 -14.06
C CYS A 191 -3.15 -3.54 -15.46
N SER A 192 -2.33 -3.82 -16.48
CA SER A 192 -2.64 -3.33 -17.82
C SER A 192 -3.91 -4.00 -18.35
N VAL A 193 -4.72 -3.23 -19.08
CA VAL A 193 -5.94 -3.74 -19.72
C VAL A 193 -5.64 -4.96 -20.58
N ALA A 194 -4.50 -4.98 -21.29
CA ALA A 194 -4.10 -6.10 -22.13
C ALA A 194 -3.81 -7.38 -21.32
N ALA A 195 -3.09 -7.27 -20.19
CA ALA A 195 -2.81 -8.42 -19.33
C ALA A 195 -4.10 -8.99 -18.72
N GLN A 196 -5.00 -8.12 -18.27
CA GLN A 196 -6.28 -8.52 -17.69
C GLN A 196 -7.19 -9.17 -18.75
N GLN A 197 -7.32 -8.58 -19.95
CA GLN A 197 -8.10 -9.16 -21.05
C GLN A 197 -7.56 -10.51 -21.53
N ALA A 198 -6.24 -10.68 -21.54
CA ALA A 198 -5.62 -11.95 -21.88
C ALA A 198 -6.01 -13.04 -20.87
N LEU A 199 -6.08 -12.69 -19.58
CA LEU A 199 -6.50 -13.62 -18.54
C LEU A 199 -7.98 -14.00 -18.67
N VAL A 200 -8.87 -13.02 -18.83
CA VAL A 200 -10.31 -13.28 -19.08
C VAL A 200 -10.51 -14.22 -20.28
N SER A 201 -9.78 -13.95 -21.37
CA SER A 201 -9.85 -14.77 -22.59
C SER A 201 -9.37 -16.21 -22.36
N GLN A 202 -8.35 -16.41 -21.52
CA GLN A 202 -7.83 -17.73 -21.18
C GLN A 202 -8.84 -18.55 -20.36
N PHE A 203 -9.54 -17.92 -19.41
CA PHE A 203 -10.51 -18.57 -18.54
C PHE A 203 -11.92 -18.66 -19.16
N LYS A 204 -12.12 -18.11 -20.36
CA LYS A 204 -13.38 -18.11 -21.13
C LYS A 204 -14.56 -17.54 -20.34
N GLU A 205 -14.30 -16.65 -19.39
CA GLU A 205 -15.35 -16.00 -18.63
C GLU A 205 -15.96 -14.89 -19.49
N GLN A 206 -17.24 -15.05 -19.84
CA GLN A 206 -17.98 -14.01 -20.55
C GLN A 206 -18.55 -13.02 -19.54
N GLY A 207 -18.44 -11.72 -19.85
CA GLY A 207 -19.03 -10.68 -19.03
C GLY A 207 -18.22 -10.26 -17.80
N THR A 208 -16.99 -10.76 -17.63
CA THR A 208 -16.09 -10.29 -16.58
C THR A 208 -15.71 -8.83 -16.81
N GLU A 209 -16.04 -7.98 -15.84
CA GLU A 209 -15.70 -6.55 -15.87
C GLU A 209 -14.27 -6.32 -15.37
N LEU A 210 -13.64 -5.27 -15.89
CA LEU A 210 -12.33 -4.80 -15.44
C LEU A 210 -12.49 -3.63 -14.46
N PRO A 211 -11.60 -3.46 -13.47
CA PRO A 211 -10.41 -4.27 -13.24
C PRO A 211 -10.71 -5.62 -12.55
N LEU A 212 -9.91 -6.64 -12.85
CA LEU A 212 -9.96 -7.94 -12.19
C LEU A 212 -9.57 -7.82 -10.71
N PRO A 213 -10.02 -8.77 -9.86
CA PRO A 213 -9.57 -8.85 -8.47
C PRO A 213 -8.04 -8.86 -8.36
N GLY A 214 -7.51 -7.95 -7.55
CA GLY A 214 -6.08 -7.67 -7.42
C GLY A 214 -5.54 -6.56 -8.34
N CYS A 215 -6.38 -5.95 -9.18
CA CYS A 215 -5.98 -4.87 -10.08
C CYS A 215 -6.61 -3.52 -9.76
N TYR A 216 -5.85 -2.45 -10.02
CA TYR A 216 -6.37 -1.08 -10.11
C TYR A 216 -6.79 -0.74 -11.55
N GLY A 217 -7.72 0.21 -11.70
CA GLY A 217 -8.34 0.57 -12.97
C GLY A 217 -7.50 1.52 -13.84
N ASP A 218 -6.94 2.57 -13.25
CA ASP A 218 -6.18 3.60 -13.97
C ASP A 218 -5.08 4.24 -13.11
N GLU A 219 -4.27 5.08 -13.76
CA GLU A 219 -3.12 5.80 -13.15
C GLU A 219 -3.20 7.31 -13.43
N GLU A 220 -4.38 7.83 -13.74
CA GLU A 220 -4.56 9.21 -14.23
C GLU A 220 -4.08 10.25 -13.21
N ASP A 221 -4.29 9.97 -11.91
CA ASP A 221 -3.82 10.83 -10.83
C ASP A 221 -2.28 11.06 -10.92
N PHE A 222 -1.52 10.13 -11.51
CA PHE A 222 -0.06 10.19 -11.63
C PHE A 222 0.45 10.79 -12.94
N ALA A 223 -0.42 11.24 -13.86
CA ALA A 223 -0.01 11.71 -15.19
C ALA A 223 1.04 12.84 -15.17
N LYS A 224 1.09 13.63 -14.09
CA LYS A 224 2.07 14.72 -13.88
C LYS A 224 2.95 14.49 -12.65
N ALA A 225 2.86 13.32 -12.03
CA ALA A 225 3.65 12.99 -10.84
C ALA A 225 5.10 12.68 -11.22
N PRO A 226 6.06 12.91 -10.30
CA PRO A 226 7.37 12.29 -10.38
C PRO A 226 7.24 10.76 -10.57
N LYS A 227 7.99 10.23 -11.54
CA LYS A 227 7.99 8.80 -11.87
C LYS A 227 8.17 7.86 -10.65
N PRO A 228 9.07 8.16 -9.68
CA PRO A 228 9.23 7.30 -8.49
C PRO A 228 7.93 7.07 -7.70
N TYR A 229 6.97 8.00 -7.74
CA TYR A 229 5.71 7.87 -7.00
C TYR A 229 4.84 6.77 -7.59
N LEU A 230 4.66 6.76 -8.90
CA LEU A 230 3.87 5.72 -9.57
C LEU A 230 4.57 4.36 -9.50
N ASP A 231 5.89 4.33 -9.68
CA ASP A 231 6.67 3.08 -9.59
C ASP A 231 6.53 2.46 -8.19
N PHE A 232 6.64 3.25 -7.13
CA PHE A 232 6.39 2.81 -5.75
C PHE A 232 4.95 2.32 -5.56
N MET A 233 3.95 3.09 -5.99
CA MET A 233 2.53 2.76 -5.78
C MET A 233 2.12 1.46 -6.49
N ARG A 234 2.67 1.21 -7.69
CA ARG A 234 2.49 -0.07 -8.41
C ARG A 234 3.08 -1.24 -7.64
N GLN A 235 4.34 -1.13 -7.24
CA GLN A 235 5.04 -2.18 -6.50
C GLN A 235 4.32 -2.47 -5.18
N HIS A 236 3.94 -1.43 -4.46
CA HIS A 236 3.24 -1.54 -3.19
C HIS A 236 1.85 -2.18 -3.35
N TRP A 237 1.07 -1.76 -4.35
CA TRP A 237 -0.20 -2.39 -4.69
C TRP A 237 -0.03 -3.89 -4.92
N PHE A 238 0.89 -4.28 -5.81
CA PHE A 238 1.09 -5.70 -6.13
C PHE A 238 1.60 -6.52 -4.96
N ALA A 239 2.48 -5.98 -4.12
CA ALA A 239 2.93 -6.65 -2.91
C ALA A 239 1.77 -6.93 -1.95
N LEU A 240 0.85 -5.96 -1.78
CA LEU A 240 -0.35 -6.12 -0.96
C LEU A 240 -1.28 -7.20 -1.53
N MET A 241 -1.52 -7.18 -2.83
CA MET A 241 -2.41 -8.17 -3.48
C MET A 241 -1.82 -9.57 -3.45
N GLN A 242 -0.51 -9.74 -3.67
CA GLN A 242 0.17 -11.04 -3.56
C GLN A 242 0.10 -11.59 -2.13
N LYS A 243 0.32 -10.73 -1.13
CA LYS A 243 0.20 -11.12 0.26
C LYS A 243 -1.23 -11.56 0.58
N GLN A 244 -2.23 -10.76 0.20
CA GLN A 244 -3.63 -11.09 0.44
C GLN A 244 -4.06 -12.39 -0.26
N ASP A 245 -3.64 -12.61 -1.52
CA ASP A 245 -3.90 -13.86 -2.27
C ASP A 245 -3.33 -15.08 -1.54
N THR A 246 -2.11 -14.95 -1.03
CA THR A 246 -1.39 -16.02 -0.31
C THR A 246 -2.07 -16.32 1.01
N ASP A 247 -2.32 -15.30 1.82
CA ASP A 247 -2.95 -15.44 3.13
C ASP A 247 -4.36 -16.04 2.99
N TRP A 248 -5.13 -15.60 1.99
CA TRP A 248 -6.46 -16.11 1.71
C TRP A 248 -6.43 -17.58 1.27
N SER A 249 -5.58 -17.91 0.29
CA SER A 249 -5.45 -19.28 -0.24
C SER A 249 -5.03 -20.28 0.84
N GLN A 250 -4.16 -19.87 1.77
CA GLN A 250 -3.76 -20.69 2.92
C GLN A 250 -4.93 -20.96 3.88
N GLN A 251 -5.81 -19.99 4.09
CA GLN A 251 -7.00 -20.15 4.95
C GLN A 251 -8.06 -21.06 4.32
N GLN A 252 -8.15 -21.07 2.98
CA GLN A 252 -9.12 -21.89 2.26
C GLN A 252 -8.68 -23.35 2.09
N THR A 253 -7.38 -23.63 2.15
CA THR A 253 -6.87 -25.00 1.95
C THR A 253 -7.11 -25.85 3.20
N PRO A 254 -7.75 -27.03 3.09
CA PRO A 254 -7.94 -27.93 4.23
C PRO A 254 -6.61 -28.32 4.88
N ALA A 255 -6.60 -28.43 6.21
CA ALA A 255 -5.44 -28.97 6.92
C ALA A 255 -5.16 -30.41 6.46
N PRO A 256 -3.89 -30.86 6.42
CA PRO A 256 -3.58 -32.26 6.19
C PRO A 256 -4.34 -33.12 7.20
N ALA A 257 -4.97 -34.21 6.75
CA ALA A 257 -5.57 -35.17 7.67
C ALA A 257 -4.49 -35.62 8.66
N GLU A 258 -4.72 -35.40 9.96
CA GLU A 258 -3.92 -36.04 10.99
C GLU A 258 -4.16 -37.55 10.81
N ASP A 259 -3.11 -38.28 10.46
CA ASP A 259 -3.15 -39.74 10.46
C ASP A 259 -3.50 -40.18 11.89
N ASP A 260 -4.77 -40.57 12.10
CA ASP A 260 -5.20 -41.33 13.26
C ASP A 260 -4.43 -42.66 13.24
N GLN A 261 -3.24 -42.65 13.84
CA GLN A 261 -2.49 -43.86 14.17
C GLN A 261 -3.20 -44.55 15.34
N GLU A 262 -4.15 -45.43 15.02
CA GLU A 262 -4.61 -46.51 15.92
C GLU A 262 -3.49 -47.51 16.25
#